data_AF-A0A3A0UHL5-F1
#
_entry.id   AF-A0A3A0UHL5-F1
#
_cell.length_a   1.000
_cell.length_b   1.000
_cell.length_c   1.000
_cell.angle_alpha   90.00
_cell.angle_beta   90.00
_cell.angle_gamma   90.00
#
_symmetry.space_group_name_H-M   'P 1'
#
loop_
_entity.id
_entity.type
_entity.pdbx_description
1 polymer ?
#
loop_
_entity_poly.entity_id
_entity_poly.type
_entity_poly.pdbx_seq_one_letter_code
_entity_poly.pdbx_strand_id
1 'polypeptide(L)'
;VRNMFGYTGTYNGKEVSVMGSGMGVPSIGIYSYELYNFFDVDTIIRIGSCGALQENVNLYDVIIAQGASTNSSYVEQYNIPGHFAPLADFELILKAKQKADDIGATTHVGNILSSDTFYNADPTFNEQWQRMGVLGIEMESAALYL
;
A
#
# COMPACT_ATOMS: atom_id res chain seq x y z
N VAL A 1 -9.72 5.45 23.14
CA VAL A 1 -8.87 4.25 23.32
C VAL A 1 -8.61 3.67 21.94
N ARG A 2 -7.33 3.42 21.60
CA ARG A 2 -6.73 3.27 20.25
C ARG A 2 -6.81 4.51 19.33
N ASN A 3 -7.87 5.30 19.39
CA ASN A 3 -8.01 6.59 18.67
C ASN A 3 -7.73 6.49 17.16
N MET A 4 -8.09 5.35 16.55
CA MET A 4 -8.05 5.19 15.11
C MET A 4 -9.31 5.79 14.51
N PHE A 5 -9.28 7.10 14.29
CA PHE A 5 -10.46 7.86 13.87
C PHE A 5 -10.91 7.43 12.48
N GLY A 6 -12.21 7.22 12.34
CA GLY A 6 -12.93 7.01 11.09
C GLY A 6 -14.03 8.05 10.95
N TYR A 7 -14.20 8.56 9.73
CA TYR A 7 -15.22 9.55 9.39
C TYR A 7 -15.92 9.12 8.11
N THR A 8 -17.22 9.39 8.03
CA THR A 8 -18.02 9.17 6.81
C THR A 8 -18.69 10.48 6.42
N GLY A 9 -18.68 10.77 5.14
CA GLY A 9 -19.29 11.97 4.57
C GLY A 9 -19.55 11.80 3.09
N THR A 10 -19.71 12.91 2.38
CA THR A 10 -19.89 12.90 0.93
C THR A 10 -18.85 13.76 0.24
N TYR A 11 -18.42 13.31 -0.94
CA TYR A 11 -17.57 14.06 -1.86
C TYR A 11 -18.21 14.01 -3.24
N ASN A 12 -18.54 15.19 -3.81
CA ASN A 12 -19.27 15.31 -5.08
C ASN A 12 -20.54 14.43 -5.16
N GLY A 13 -21.28 14.34 -4.04
CA GLY A 13 -22.51 13.54 -3.94
C GLY A 13 -22.29 12.03 -3.76
N LYS A 14 -21.04 11.54 -3.74
CA LYS A 14 -20.70 10.15 -3.45
C LYS A 14 -20.35 9.98 -1.98
N GLU A 15 -20.92 8.99 -1.31
CA GLU A 15 -20.54 8.63 0.06
C GLU A 15 -19.11 8.08 0.10
N VAL A 16 -18.31 8.58 1.05
CA VAL A 16 -16.91 8.19 1.24
C VAL A 16 -16.61 8.14 2.73
N SER A 17 -15.88 7.11 3.14
CA SER A 17 -15.28 7.00 4.47
C SER A 17 -13.78 7.19 4.40
N VAL A 18 -13.20 7.84 5.42
CA VAL A 18 -11.76 7.97 5.62
C VAL A 18 -11.40 7.51 7.02
N MET A 19 -10.38 6.67 7.14
CA MET A 19 -10.00 6.06 8.40
C MET A 19 -8.48 5.84 8.45
N GLY A 20 -7.87 6.06 9.62
CA GLY A 20 -6.48 5.66 9.83
C GLY A 20 -6.34 4.13 9.92
N SER A 21 -5.17 3.59 9.58
CA SER A 21 -4.87 2.15 9.70
C SER A 21 -3.71 1.83 10.64
N GLY A 22 -3.10 2.85 11.26
CA GLY A 22 -1.88 2.71 12.06
C GLY A 22 -0.65 2.49 11.19
N MET A 23 0.39 1.86 11.75
CA MET A 23 1.64 1.55 11.04
C MET A 23 1.92 0.04 11.09
N GLY A 24 2.38 -0.50 9.97
CA GLY A 24 2.79 -1.88 9.81
C GLY A 24 1.68 -2.82 9.31
N VAL A 25 2.13 -3.91 8.67
CA VAL A 25 1.32 -4.98 8.10
C VAL A 25 0.29 -5.52 9.10
N PRO A 26 0.63 -5.85 10.38
CA PRO A 26 -0.37 -6.33 11.33
C PRO A 26 -1.44 -5.30 11.69
N SER A 27 -1.12 -4.00 11.66
CA SER A 27 -2.06 -2.94 12.03
C SER A 27 -3.13 -2.76 10.95
N ILE A 28 -2.72 -2.55 9.70
CA ILE A 28 -3.67 -2.40 8.59
C ILE A 28 -4.44 -3.70 8.32
N GLY A 29 -3.83 -4.87 8.59
CA GLY A 29 -4.49 -6.17 8.45
C GLY A 29 -5.73 -6.30 9.35
N ILE A 30 -5.69 -5.77 10.58
CA ILE A 30 -6.87 -5.75 11.47
C ILE A 30 -7.99 -4.91 10.85
N TYR A 31 -7.69 -3.66 10.48
CA TYR A 31 -8.72 -2.73 10.02
C TYR A 31 -9.29 -3.12 8.67
N SER A 32 -8.45 -3.52 7.70
CA SER A 32 -8.92 -3.96 6.40
C SER A 32 -9.75 -5.24 6.50
N TYR A 33 -9.33 -6.22 7.31
CA TYR A 33 -10.10 -7.43 7.55
C TYR A 33 -11.49 -7.11 8.14
N GLU A 34 -11.56 -6.29 9.18
CA GLU A 34 -12.84 -5.90 9.78
C GLU A 34 -13.73 -5.15 8.79
N LEU A 35 -13.17 -4.18 8.04
CA LEU A 35 -13.91 -3.40 7.05
C LEU A 35 -14.50 -4.28 5.94
N TYR A 36 -13.72 -5.19 5.38
CA TYR A 36 -14.17 -6.11 4.34
C TYR A 36 -15.17 -7.15 4.86
N ASN A 37 -14.95 -7.73 6.05
CA ASN A 37 -15.73 -8.88 6.51
C ASN A 37 -16.94 -8.50 7.37
N PHE A 38 -16.93 -7.35 8.05
CA PHE A 38 -17.96 -6.98 9.03
C PHE A 38 -18.70 -5.68 8.71
N PHE A 39 -18.15 -4.83 7.85
CA PHE A 39 -18.74 -3.53 7.50
C PHE A 39 -19.09 -3.36 6.02
N ASP A 40 -19.01 -4.45 5.24
CA ASP A 40 -19.45 -4.51 3.84
C ASP A 40 -18.76 -3.45 2.95
N VAL A 41 -17.48 -3.18 3.22
CA VAL A 41 -16.67 -2.27 2.39
C VAL A 41 -16.21 -3.01 1.14
N ASP A 42 -16.56 -2.51 -0.04
CA ASP A 42 -16.13 -3.11 -1.31
C ASP A 42 -14.74 -2.68 -1.76
N THR A 43 -14.27 -1.50 -1.35
CA THR A 43 -13.06 -0.88 -1.90
C THR A 43 -12.33 -0.06 -0.86
N ILE A 44 -11.06 -0.37 -0.67
CA ILE A 44 -10.13 0.41 0.15
C ILE A 44 -9.04 0.98 -0.76
N ILE A 45 -8.84 2.30 -0.70
CA ILE A 45 -7.71 2.98 -1.34
C ILE A 45 -6.79 3.47 -0.22
N ARG A 46 -5.63 2.85 -0.09
CA ARG A 46 -4.59 3.32 0.84
C ARG A 46 -3.88 4.54 0.24
N ILE A 47 -3.81 5.61 1.03
CA ILE A 47 -3.01 6.80 0.73
C ILE A 47 -1.93 6.91 1.81
N GLY A 48 -0.67 6.96 1.41
CA GLY A 48 0.47 6.99 2.34
C GLY A 48 1.69 7.67 1.73
N SER A 49 2.70 7.87 2.57
CA SER A 49 4.04 8.24 2.12
C SER A 49 4.92 7.00 1.96
N CYS A 50 5.98 7.14 1.17
CA CYS A 50 7.00 6.09 1.02
C CYS A 50 8.38 6.72 0.83
N GLY A 51 9.43 5.93 1.06
CA GLY A 51 10.78 6.28 0.65
C GLY A 51 11.03 5.81 -0.77
N ALA A 52 11.46 6.69 -1.67
CA ALA A 52 11.86 6.32 -3.02
C ALA A 52 13.14 5.46 -2.98
N LEU A 53 13.19 4.41 -3.80
CA LEU A 53 14.36 3.55 -3.96
C LEU A 53 15.06 3.75 -5.30
N GLN A 54 14.38 4.30 -6.31
CA GLN A 54 14.92 4.52 -7.65
C GLN A 54 15.33 5.97 -7.85
N GLU A 55 16.45 6.20 -8.55
CA GLU A 55 17.01 7.53 -8.80
C GLU A 55 16.08 8.42 -9.64
N ASN A 56 15.23 7.81 -10.48
CA ASN A 56 14.29 8.52 -11.34
C ASN A 56 12.94 8.82 -10.67
N VAL A 57 12.76 8.47 -9.39
CA VAL A 57 11.57 8.79 -8.60
C VAL A 57 11.90 9.97 -7.70
N ASN A 58 11.33 11.14 -8.00
CA ASN A 58 11.63 12.37 -7.29
C ASN A 58 10.73 12.57 -6.06
N LEU A 59 11.15 13.47 -5.17
CA LEU A 59 10.26 13.94 -4.10
C LEU A 59 8.97 14.51 -4.69
N TYR A 60 7.84 14.11 -4.10
CA TYR A 60 6.48 14.45 -4.52
C TYR A 60 5.97 13.77 -5.81
N ASP A 61 6.75 12.91 -6.45
CA ASP A 61 6.21 11.98 -7.43
C ASP A 61 5.26 10.99 -6.74
N VAL A 62 4.24 10.52 -7.46
CA VAL A 62 3.27 9.56 -6.93
C VAL A 62 3.60 8.16 -7.43
N ILE A 63 3.84 7.23 -6.51
CA ILE A 63 3.91 5.81 -6.85
C ILE A 63 2.52 5.19 -6.76
N ILE A 64 2.06 4.59 -7.85
CA ILE A 64 0.88 3.74 -7.88
C ILE A 64 1.35 2.30 -7.75
N ALA A 65 1.15 1.72 -6.57
CA ALA A 65 1.58 0.37 -6.24
C ALA A 65 0.73 -0.67 -7.00
N GLN A 66 1.30 -1.23 -8.07
CA GLN A 66 0.70 -2.35 -8.79
C GLN A 66 0.86 -3.67 -8.03
N GLY A 67 1.98 -3.81 -7.32
CA GLY A 67 2.25 -4.94 -6.45
C GLY A 67 3.00 -4.49 -5.20
N ALA A 68 2.99 -5.34 -4.19
CA ALA A 68 3.71 -5.11 -2.94
C ALA A 68 4.50 -6.37 -2.54
N SER A 69 5.82 -6.31 -2.69
CA SER A 69 6.71 -7.24 -2.00
C SER A 69 6.68 -6.98 -0.50
N THR A 70 7.07 -7.96 0.31
CA THR A 70 7.13 -7.80 1.77
C THR A 70 8.21 -8.69 2.39
N ASN A 71 8.75 -8.27 3.53
CA ASN A 71 9.55 -9.11 4.43
C ASN A 71 8.73 -9.59 5.65
N SER A 72 7.43 -9.33 5.68
CA SER A 72 6.55 -9.76 6.76
C SER A 72 6.17 -11.24 6.64
N SER A 73 6.06 -11.92 7.77
CA SER A 73 5.53 -13.30 7.84
C SER A 73 4.00 -13.36 7.84
N TYR A 74 3.30 -12.24 7.69
CA TYR A 74 1.83 -12.18 7.74
C TYR A 74 1.12 -13.15 6.78
N VAL A 75 1.71 -13.40 5.60
CA VAL A 75 1.16 -14.34 4.60
C VAL A 75 1.27 -15.81 5.03
N GLU A 76 2.14 -16.15 5.98
CA GLU A 76 2.37 -17.54 6.39
C GLU A 76 1.13 -18.16 7.04
N GLN A 77 0.26 -17.36 7.66
CA GLN A 77 -0.98 -17.83 8.29
C GLN A 77 -1.94 -18.53 7.30
N TYR A 78 -1.84 -18.20 6.01
CA TYR A 78 -2.69 -18.78 4.97
C TYR A 78 -2.21 -20.17 4.51
N ASN A 79 -1.06 -20.64 4.99
CA ASN A 79 -0.51 -21.99 4.72
C ASN A 79 -0.47 -22.35 3.22
N ILE A 80 -0.13 -21.38 2.38
CA ILE A 80 -0.06 -21.57 0.92
C ILE A 80 1.21 -22.36 0.51
N PRO A 81 1.14 -23.26 -0.49
CA PRO A 81 2.29 -24.05 -0.92
C PRO A 81 3.15 -23.31 -1.98
N GLY A 82 3.56 -22.06 -1.71
CA GLY A 82 4.36 -21.25 -2.62
C GLY A 82 4.50 -19.78 -2.20
N HIS A 83 5.02 -18.95 -3.10
CA HIS A 83 5.10 -17.49 -2.89
C HIS A 83 3.86 -16.81 -3.50
N PHE A 84 3.08 -16.13 -2.66
CA PHE A 84 2.01 -15.27 -3.15
C PHE A 84 2.56 -13.96 -3.70
N ALA A 85 1.90 -13.42 -4.71
CA ALA A 85 2.21 -12.11 -5.28
C ALA A 85 1.06 -11.14 -4.94
N PRO A 86 1.20 -10.28 -3.92
CA PRO A 86 0.18 -9.30 -3.57
C PRO A 86 0.08 -8.23 -4.66
N LEU A 87 -1.07 -8.16 -5.33
CA LEU A 87 -1.35 -7.23 -6.43
C LEU A 87 -2.56 -6.37 -6.10
N ALA A 88 -2.51 -5.11 -6.53
CA ALA A 88 -3.68 -4.24 -6.47
C ALA A 88 -4.71 -4.58 -7.57
N ASP A 89 -5.96 -4.18 -7.35
CA ASP A 89 -7.00 -4.25 -8.37
C ASP A 89 -6.65 -3.41 -9.60
N PHE A 90 -6.70 -4.04 -10.77
CA PHE A 90 -6.29 -3.42 -12.03
C PHE A 90 -7.15 -2.20 -12.40
N GLU A 91 -8.47 -2.26 -12.15
CA GLU A 91 -9.38 -1.16 -12.48
C GLU A 91 -9.14 0.05 -11.59
N LEU A 92 -8.80 -0.15 -10.31
CA LEU A 92 -8.38 0.92 -9.41
C LEU A 92 -7.06 1.56 -9.85
N ILE A 93 -6.07 0.76 -10.25
CA ILE A 93 -4.80 1.27 -10.80
C ILE A 93 -5.07 2.13 -12.04
N LEU A 94 -5.86 1.63 -12.98
CA LEU A 94 -6.16 2.32 -14.23
C LEU A 94 -6.84 3.67 -13.96
N LYS A 95 -7.85 3.70 -13.10
CA LYS A 95 -8.57 4.92 -12.72
C LYS A 95 -7.66 5.91 -11.99
N ALA A 96 -6.80 5.43 -11.08
CA ALA A 96 -5.84 6.27 -10.37
C ALA A 96 -4.83 6.90 -11.34
N LYS A 97 -4.28 6.11 -12.27
CA LYS A 97 -3.35 6.59 -13.29
C LYS A 97 -3.97 7.63 -14.20
N GLN A 98 -5.17 7.36 -14.72
CA GLN A 98 -5.92 8.32 -15.54
C GLN A 98 -6.17 9.63 -14.80
N LYS A 99 -6.58 9.57 -13.51
CA LYS A 99 -6.81 10.79 -12.74
C LYS A 99 -5.55 11.54 -12.39
N ALA A 100 -4.44 10.85 -12.18
CA ALA A 100 -3.16 11.50 -11.99
C ALA A 100 -2.70 12.22 -13.27
N ASP A 101 -2.91 11.61 -14.44
CA ASP A 101 -2.61 12.23 -15.74
C ASP A 101 -3.46 13.48 -16.00
N ASP A 102 -4.78 13.40 -15.72
CA ASP A 102 -5.71 14.52 -15.87
C ASP A 102 -5.29 15.77 -15.06
N ILE A 103 -4.67 15.56 -13.89
CA ILE A 103 -4.20 16.65 -13.02
C ILE A 103 -2.73 17.01 -13.24
N GLY A 104 -2.05 16.36 -14.19
CA GLY A 104 -0.64 16.61 -14.50
C GLY A 104 0.35 16.13 -13.44
N ALA A 105 -0.02 15.13 -12.63
CA ALA A 105 0.89 14.56 -11.63
C ALA A 105 1.89 13.59 -12.27
N THR A 106 3.16 13.69 -11.89
CA THR A 106 4.19 12.70 -12.28
C THR A 106 3.93 11.40 -11.52
N THR A 107 3.76 10.31 -12.26
CA THR A 107 3.44 9.00 -11.67
C THR A 107 4.36 7.89 -12.11
N HIS A 108 4.58 6.93 -11.22
CA HIS A 108 5.31 5.69 -11.47
C HIS A 108 4.43 4.52 -11.07
N VAL A 109 4.14 3.60 -11.99
CA VAL A 109 3.33 2.40 -11.70
C VAL A 109 4.27 1.21 -11.59
N GLY A 110 4.21 0.46 -10.49
CA GLY A 110 5.07 -0.70 -10.31
C GLY A 110 5.06 -1.31 -8.92
N ASN A 111 6.10 -2.07 -8.61
CA ASN A 111 6.20 -2.81 -7.35
C ASN A 111 6.78 -1.92 -6.24
N ILE A 112 6.26 -2.08 -5.03
CA ILE A 112 6.78 -1.46 -3.80
C ILE A 112 7.19 -2.55 -2.79
N LEU A 113 7.83 -2.14 -1.71
CA LEU A 113 8.11 -2.99 -0.56
C LEU A 113 7.29 -2.52 0.65
N SER A 114 6.51 -3.42 1.24
CA SER A 114 5.92 -3.28 2.58
C SER A 114 6.84 -3.92 3.62
N SER A 115 7.63 -3.12 4.32
CA SER A 115 8.60 -3.57 5.31
C SER A 115 8.02 -3.58 6.73
N ASP A 116 8.27 -4.65 7.49
CA ASP A 116 8.00 -4.69 8.94
C ASP A 116 9.00 -3.83 9.73
N THR A 117 10.16 -3.50 9.14
CA THR A 117 11.22 -2.73 9.79
C THR A 117 11.39 -1.37 9.14
N PHE A 118 11.17 -0.31 9.93
CA PHE A 118 11.48 1.06 9.52
C PHE A 118 12.98 1.37 9.66
N TYR A 119 13.59 0.89 10.75
CA TYR A 119 15.04 0.95 10.98
C TYR A 119 15.63 -0.43 10.72
N ASN A 120 16.46 -0.55 9.68
CA ASN A 120 17.10 -1.81 9.32
C ASN A 120 18.55 -1.82 9.80
N ALA A 121 18.98 -2.94 10.39
CA ALA A 121 20.35 -3.13 10.85
C ALA A 121 21.32 -3.48 9.71
N ASP A 122 20.79 -4.01 8.59
CA ASP A 122 21.57 -4.28 7.39
C ASP A 122 21.61 -3.02 6.51
N PRO A 123 22.80 -2.39 6.33
CA PRO A 123 22.93 -1.20 5.50
C PRO A 123 22.70 -1.48 4.01
N THR A 124 22.74 -2.73 3.58
CA THR A 124 22.55 -3.13 2.17
C THR A 124 21.09 -3.45 1.83
N PHE A 125 20.20 -3.47 2.83
CA PHE A 125 18.80 -3.90 2.67
C PHE A 125 18.09 -3.19 1.52
N ASN A 126 18.16 -1.85 1.46
CA ASN A 126 17.50 -1.05 0.43
C ASN A 126 18.09 -1.30 -0.97
N GLU A 127 19.41 -1.48 -1.08
CA GLU A 127 20.10 -1.69 -2.35
C GLU A 127 19.62 -2.99 -3.03
N GLN A 128 19.38 -4.04 -2.24
CA GLN A 128 18.89 -5.33 -2.76
C GLN A 128 17.52 -5.19 -3.43
N TRP A 129 16.59 -4.44 -2.81
CA TRP A 129 15.28 -4.16 -3.39
C TRP A 129 15.35 -3.20 -4.59
N GLN A 130 16.22 -2.20 -4.51
CA GLN A 130 16.47 -1.27 -5.61
C GLN A 130 16.91 -2.02 -6.88
N ARG A 131 17.84 -2.98 -6.76
CA ARG A 131 18.31 -3.81 -7.89
C ARG A 131 17.21 -4.65 -8.55
N MET A 132 16.14 -4.95 -7.82
CA MET A 132 14.97 -5.67 -8.33
C MET A 132 13.93 -4.74 -8.98
N GLY A 133 14.20 -3.43 -9.05
CA GLY A 133 13.29 -2.43 -9.64
C GLY A 133 12.14 -2.02 -8.72
N VAL A 134 12.21 -2.29 -7.42
CA VAL A 134 11.22 -1.80 -6.45
C VAL A 134 11.27 -0.28 -6.41
N LEU A 135 10.12 0.38 -6.58
CA LEU A 135 10.03 1.83 -6.73
C LEU A 135 10.17 2.57 -5.39
N GLY A 136 9.55 2.03 -4.34
CA GLY A 136 9.56 2.64 -3.02
C GLY A 136 9.27 1.67 -1.89
N ILE A 137 9.56 2.11 -0.67
CA ILE A 137 9.37 1.35 0.57
C ILE A 137 8.36 2.07 1.49
N GLU A 138 7.37 1.30 1.94
CA GLU A 138 6.34 1.66 2.93
C GLU A 138 6.11 0.45 3.84
N MET A 139 5.01 0.38 4.61
CA MET A 139 4.87 -0.63 5.66
C MET A 139 3.53 -1.37 5.70
N GLU A 140 2.62 -1.18 4.73
CA GLU A 140 1.23 -1.66 4.88
C GLU A 140 0.63 -2.34 3.65
N SER A 141 0.96 -1.94 2.43
CA SER A 141 0.22 -2.33 1.22
C SER A 141 0.11 -3.84 1.00
N ALA A 142 1.14 -4.62 1.34
CA ALA A 142 1.12 -6.07 1.20
C ALA A 142 0.02 -6.73 2.03
N ALA A 143 -0.27 -6.22 3.24
CA ALA A 143 -1.36 -6.73 4.07
C ALA A 143 -2.74 -6.44 3.46
N LEU A 144 -2.89 -5.26 2.84
CA LEU A 144 -4.14 -4.84 2.23
C LEU A 144 -4.45 -5.63 0.94
N TYR A 145 -3.43 -6.12 0.25
CA TYR A 145 -3.58 -6.90 -0.99
C TYR A 145 -3.71 -8.41 -0.76
N LEU A 146 -3.65 -8.86 0.51
CA LEU A 146 -3.84 -10.25 0.94
C LEU A 146 -5.29 -10.49 1.39
#